data_AF-A0A957DYG0-F1
#
_entry.id   AF-A0A957DYG0-F1
#
_cell.length_a   1.000
_cell.length_b   1.000
_cell.length_c   1.000
_cell.angle_alpha   90.00
_cell.angle_beta   90.00
_cell.angle_gamma   90.00
#
_symmetry.space_group_name_H-M   'P 1'
#
loop_
_entity.id
_entity.type
_entity.pdbx_description
1 polymer ?
#
loop_
_entity_poly.entity_id
_entity_poly.type
_entity_poly.pdbx_seq_one_letter_code
_entity_poly.pdbx_strand_id
1 'polypeptide(L)'
;MSQEAPSNSSSSFRLLILGVIAVLIVAGLTLVIMAVSRSGEPANADEQVNVLANSDDECVECHTRNTPGIVEQYGHSSMAAAEVTCRDCHEVDADYPGAIEHEDTYVLNEPTTAMCETCHENEVAQFNQSRHGLPAYVAYAGQDVLSPDLLAMYQAVPEGGYIDDKVR
;
A
#
# COMPACT_ATOMS: atom_id res chain seq x y z
N MET A 1 39.53 -39.34 -64.67
CA MET A 1 39.61 -38.74 -63.32
C MET A 1 39.07 -37.33 -63.38
N SER A 2 37.84 -37.10 -62.95
CA SER A 2 37.28 -35.75 -62.81
C SER A 2 37.55 -35.29 -61.39
N GLN A 3 38.28 -34.19 -61.24
CA GLN A 3 38.56 -33.56 -59.96
C GLN A 3 37.28 -32.86 -59.49
N GLU A 4 36.72 -33.29 -58.36
CA GLU A 4 35.61 -32.61 -57.70
C GLU A 4 36.12 -31.28 -57.13
N ALA A 5 35.47 -30.18 -57.51
CA ALA A 5 35.76 -28.86 -56.98
C ALA A 5 35.40 -28.78 -55.48
N PRO A 6 36.18 -28.11 -54.64
CA PRO A 6 35.91 -28.01 -53.21
C PRO A 6 34.57 -27.28 -52.98
N SER A 7 33.60 -27.99 -52.41
CA SER A 7 32.30 -27.41 -52.08
C SER A 7 32.47 -26.33 -51.01
N ASN A 8 31.93 -25.14 -51.30
CA ASN A 8 32.03 -23.94 -50.47
C ASN A 8 31.07 -24.01 -49.27
N SER A 9 31.20 -25.06 -48.45
CA SER A 9 30.33 -25.36 -47.30
C SER A 9 30.41 -24.26 -46.22
N SER A 10 31.57 -23.60 -46.09
CA SER A 10 31.80 -22.57 -45.05
C SER A 10 31.02 -21.27 -45.28
N SER A 11 30.76 -20.87 -46.53
CA SER A 11 29.94 -19.67 -46.82
C SER A 11 28.46 -19.93 -46.57
N SER A 12 27.99 -21.14 -46.89
CA SER A 12 26.61 -21.56 -46.65
C SER A 12 26.30 -21.66 -45.16
N PHE A 13 27.24 -22.18 -44.36
CA PHE A 13 27.11 -22.23 -42.90
C PHE A 13 27.13 -20.85 -42.24
N ARG A 14 27.99 -19.93 -42.72
CA ARG A 14 28.02 -18.53 -42.26
C ARG A 14 26.73 -17.78 -42.56
N LEU A 15 26.15 -17.99 -43.75
CA LEU A 15 24.86 -17.39 -44.12
C LEU A 15 23.72 -17.90 -43.24
N LEU A 16 23.72 -19.20 -42.91
CA LEU A 16 22.72 -19.79 -42.01
C LEU A 16 22.85 -19.22 -40.59
N ILE A 17 24.06 -19.12 -40.05
CA ILE A 17 24.31 -18.51 -38.72
C ILE A 17 23.87 -17.05 -38.69
N LEU A 18 24.25 -16.25 -39.68
CA LEU A 18 23.85 -14.84 -39.75
C LEU A 18 22.33 -14.68 -39.87
N GLY A 19 21.67 -15.57 -40.62
CA GLY A 19 20.21 -15.61 -40.71
C GLY A 19 19.55 -15.92 -39.36
N VAL A 20 20.03 -16.94 -38.64
CA VAL A 20 19.49 -17.30 -37.31
C VAL A 20 19.71 -16.17 -36.30
N ILE A 21 20.90 -15.56 -36.28
CA ILE A 21 21.19 -14.41 -35.41
C ILE A 21 20.26 -13.25 -35.71
N ALA A 22 20.05 -12.91 -36.98
CA ALA A 22 19.13 -11.85 -37.38
C ALA A 22 17.68 -12.14 -36.92
N VAL A 23 17.22 -13.38 -37.06
CA VAL A 23 15.87 -13.80 -36.60
C VAL A 23 15.76 -13.68 -35.08
N LEU A 24 16.77 -14.13 -34.32
CA LEU A 24 16.76 -14.03 -32.85
C LEU A 24 16.79 -12.58 -32.36
N ILE A 25 17.55 -11.70 -33.02
CA ILE A 25 17.59 -10.27 -32.70
C ILE A 25 16.22 -9.64 -32.95
N VAL A 26 15.60 -9.91 -34.10
CA VAL A 26 14.27 -9.37 -34.44
C VAL A 26 13.20 -9.88 -33.48
N ALA A 27 13.20 -11.19 -33.16
CA ALA A 27 12.27 -11.76 -32.21
C ALA A 27 12.46 -11.18 -30.80
N GLY A 28 13.72 -11.03 -30.35
CA GLY A 28 14.05 -10.41 -29.08
C GLY A 28 13.60 -8.94 -29.00
N LEU A 29 13.88 -8.15 -30.03
CA LEU A 29 13.41 -6.77 -30.12
C LEU A 29 11.88 -6.68 -30.12
N THR A 30 11.20 -7.59 -30.81
CA THR A 30 9.73 -7.64 -30.85
C THR A 30 9.15 -7.95 -29.47
N LEU A 31 9.74 -8.88 -28.72
CA LEU A 31 9.33 -9.19 -27.35
C LEU A 31 9.57 -8.02 -26.40
N VAL A 32 10.72 -7.33 -26.51
CA VAL A 32 11.01 -6.13 -25.70
C VAL A 32 10.02 -5.01 -26.01
N ILE A 33 9.70 -4.78 -27.29
CA ILE A 33 8.70 -3.79 -27.70
C ILE A 33 7.34 -4.14 -27.12
N MET A 34 6.89 -5.39 -27.23
CA MET A 34 5.60 -5.82 -26.64
C MET A 34 5.56 -5.67 -25.12
N ALA A 35 6.64 -6.00 -24.41
CA ALA A 35 6.71 -5.84 -22.97
C ALA A 35 6.62 -4.37 -22.53
N VAL A 36 7.34 -3.48 -23.24
CA VAL A 36 7.30 -2.04 -22.97
C VAL A 36 5.95 -1.43 -23.35
N SER A 37 5.38 -1.79 -24.50
CA SER A 37 4.07 -1.30 -24.93
C SER A 37 2.95 -1.67 -23.95
N ARG A 38 2.97 -2.89 -23.41
CA ARG A 38 1.97 -3.35 -22.43
C ARG A 38 2.09 -2.67 -21.06
N SER A 39 3.24 -2.07 -20.77
CA SER A 39 3.48 -1.29 -19.55
C SER A 39 2.90 0.12 -19.63
N GLY A 40 2.53 0.56 -20.85
CA GLY A 40 1.99 1.90 -21.13
C GLY A 40 0.49 1.95 -21.37
N GLU A 41 -0.19 0.81 -21.51
CA GLU A 41 -1.65 0.77 -21.44
C GLU A 41 -2.03 0.92 -19.97
N PRO A 42 -2.66 2.05 -19.55
CA PRO A 42 -3.35 2.04 -18.27
C PRO A 42 -4.28 0.85 -18.35
N ALA A 43 -4.10 -0.14 -17.46
CA ALA A 43 -5.10 -1.16 -17.24
C ALA A 43 -6.42 -0.41 -17.21
N ASN A 44 -7.33 -0.71 -18.15
CA ASN A 44 -8.59 0.00 -18.30
C ASN A 44 -9.04 0.38 -16.91
N ALA A 45 -8.89 1.67 -16.57
CA ALA A 45 -9.51 2.19 -15.40
C ALA A 45 -10.97 2.05 -15.78
N ASP A 46 -11.58 0.92 -15.40
CA ASP A 46 -12.92 1.01 -14.86
C ASP A 46 -12.85 2.25 -14.01
N GLU A 47 -13.44 3.33 -14.53
CA GLU A 47 -13.56 4.59 -13.85
C GLU A 47 -14.13 4.19 -12.50
N GLN A 48 -13.28 4.16 -11.47
CA GLN A 48 -13.67 3.59 -10.20
C GLN A 48 -14.92 4.37 -9.81
N VAL A 49 -15.99 3.64 -9.52
CA VAL A 49 -17.26 4.29 -9.25
C VAL A 49 -17.12 4.87 -7.85
N ASN A 50 -17.20 6.19 -7.74
CA ASN A 50 -17.28 6.83 -6.44
C ASN A 50 -18.63 6.42 -5.81
N VAL A 51 -18.60 5.52 -4.84
CA VAL A 51 -19.83 4.99 -4.21
C VAL A 51 -20.54 6.02 -3.33
N LEU A 52 -19.87 7.13 -3.00
CA LEU A 52 -20.38 8.22 -2.17
C LEU A 52 -20.94 9.39 -2.99
N ALA A 53 -20.86 9.36 -4.33
CA ALA A 53 -21.24 10.47 -5.19
C ALA A 53 -22.70 10.95 -5.01
N ASN A 54 -23.58 10.07 -4.55
CA ASN A 54 -24.99 10.38 -4.25
C ASN A 54 -25.36 9.94 -2.81
N SER A 55 -24.41 10.01 -1.89
CA SER A 55 -24.68 9.73 -0.48
C SER A 55 -25.55 10.84 0.13
N ASP A 56 -26.58 10.46 0.87
CA ASP A 56 -27.40 11.36 1.69
C ASP A 56 -26.88 11.42 3.15
N ASP A 57 -25.69 10.88 3.44
CA ASP A 57 -25.07 10.98 4.77
C ASP A 57 -24.60 12.42 5.05
N GLU A 58 -24.95 12.95 6.22
CA GLU A 58 -24.68 14.34 6.60
C GLU A 58 -23.18 14.67 6.61
N CYS A 59 -22.33 13.73 7.02
CA CYS A 59 -20.88 13.92 6.98
C CYS A 59 -20.41 14.03 5.53
N VAL A 60 -20.84 13.11 4.67
CA VAL A 60 -20.48 13.12 3.24
C VAL A 60 -20.98 14.38 2.53
N GLU A 61 -22.24 14.78 2.73
CA GLU A 61 -22.82 15.96 2.08
C GLU A 61 -22.11 17.26 2.47
N CYS A 62 -21.78 17.42 3.76
CA CYS A 62 -21.07 18.59 4.25
C CYS A 62 -19.60 18.57 3.77
N HIS A 63 -18.92 17.42 3.85
CA HIS A 63 -17.52 17.31 3.46
C HIS A 63 -17.31 17.30 1.94
N THR A 64 -18.31 16.95 1.13
CA THR A 64 -18.25 17.13 -0.32
C THR A 64 -18.07 18.60 -0.68
N ARG A 65 -18.66 19.51 0.11
CA ARG A 65 -18.55 20.97 -0.11
C ARG A 65 -17.28 21.57 0.46
N ASN A 66 -16.83 21.08 1.62
CA ASN A 66 -15.72 21.69 2.37
C ASN A 66 -14.37 21.02 2.11
N THR A 67 -14.36 19.70 1.90
CA THR A 67 -13.16 18.87 1.67
C THR A 67 -13.39 17.85 0.54
N PRO A 68 -13.75 18.30 -0.68
CA PRO A 68 -14.16 17.42 -1.78
C PRO A 68 -13.12 16.34 -2.13
N GLY A 69 -11.82 16.66 -2.01
CA GLY A 69 -10.76 15.70 -2.29
C GLY A 69 -10.74 14.50 -1.33
N ILE A 70 -11.12 14.69 -0.07
CA ILE A 70 -11.19 13.59 0.91
C ILE A 70 -12.35 12.66 0.57
N VAL A 71 -13.54 13.23 0.30
CA VAL A 71 -14.72 12.44 -0.08
C VAL A 71 -14.48 11.70 -1.38
N GLU A 72 -13.90 12.36 -2.37
CA GLU A 72 -13.57 11.74 -3.66
C GLU A 72 -12.60 10.57 -3.47
N GLN A 73 -11.49 10.78 -2.76
CA GLN A 73 -10.51 9.72 -2.53
C GLN A 73 -11.11 8.55 -1.74
N TYR A 74 -11.86 8.84 -0.69
CA TYR A 74 -12.45 7.79 0.15
C TYR A 74 -13.55 7.03 -0.59
N GLY A 75 -14.37 7.71 -1.40
CA GLY A 75 -15.46 7.12 -2.16
C GLY A 75 -15.02 6.12 -3.24
N HIS A 76 -13.75 6.15 -3.66
CA HIS A 76 -13.15 5.12 -4.52
C HIS A 76 -12.50 3.96 -3.75
N SER A 77 -12.46 4.02 -2.43
CA SER A 77 -11.78 3.01 -1.60
C SER A 77 -12.59 1.74 -1.42
N SER A 78 -11.90 0.63 -1.13
CA SER A 78 -12.54 -0.63 -0.77
C SER A 78 -13.33 -0.55 0.55
N MET A 79 -12.97 0.37 1.45
CA MET A 79 -13.68 0.57 2.71
C MET A 79 -15.04 1.24 2.47
N ALA A 80 -15.08 2.28 1.64
CA ALA A 80 -16.34 2.89 1.25
C ALA A 80 -17.23 1.90 0.48
N ALA A 81 -16.65 1.10 -0.42
CA ALA A 81 -17.38 0.04 -1.12
C ALA A 81 -17.89 -1.09 -0.20
N ALA A 82 -17.27 -1.26 0.97
CA ALA A 82 -17.70 -2.16 2.03
C ALA A 82 -18.62 -1.50 3.07
N GLU A 83 -19.16 -0.31 2.74
CA GLU A 83 -20.10 0.45 3.58
C GLU A 83 -19.51 0.91 4.92
N VAL A 84 -18.18 0.99 5.04
CA VAL A 84 -17.53 1.70 6.15
C VAL A 84 -17.73 3.20 5.94
N THR A 85 -18.30 3.84 6.95
CA THR A 85 -18.69 5.25 6.94
C THR A 85 -17.60 6.14 7.53
N CYS A 86 -17.75 7.46 7.38
CA CYS A 86 -16.86 8.43 8.02
C CYS A 86 -16.85 8.26 9.55
N ARG A 87 -18.02 7.98 10.13
CA ARG A 87 -18.23 7.88 11.57
C ARG A 87 -17.55 6.64 12.17
N ASP A 88 -17.45 5.54 11.42
CA ASP A 88 -16.82 4.30 11.92
C ASP A 88 -15.35 4.48 12.32
N CYS A 89 -14.67 5.49 11.74
CA CYS A 89 -13.31 5.85 12.13
C CYS A 89 -13.23 7.12 12.97
N HIS A 90 -14.13 8.08 12.75
CA HIS A 90 -14.01 9.42 13.32
C HIS A 90 -14.86 9.63 14.56
N GLU A 91 -16.07 9.09 14.64
CA GLU A 91 -17.01 9.37 15.73
C GLU A 91 -16.60 8.62 17.00
N VAL A 92 -16.57 9.33 18.12
CA VAL A 92 -16.17 8.81 19.42
C VAL A 92 -17.02 9.41 20.53
N ASP A 93 -16.98 8.81 21.72
CA ASP A 93 -17.62 9.39 22.91
C ASP A 93 -16.95 10.71 23.33
N ALA A 94 -17.71 11.57 24.01
CA ALA A 94 -17.25 12.89 24.46
C ALA A 94 -16.04 12.85 25.42
N ASP A 95 -15.87 11.74 26.15
CA ASP A 95 -14.77 11.51 27.08
C ASP A 95 -13.60 10.74 26.45
N TYR A 96 -13.69 10.40 25.16
CA TYR A 96 -12.60 9.74 24.46
C TYR A 96 -11.37 10.67 24.37
N PRO A 97 -10.14 10.16 24.62
CA PRO A 97 -8.92 10.97 24.51
C PRO A 97 -8.75 11.58 23.12
N GLY A 98 -8.78 12.92 23.04
CA GLY A 98 -8.65 13.65 21.77
C GLY A 98 -9.98 13.92 21.06
N ALA A 99 -11.12 13.60 21.67
CA ALA A 99 -12.43 13.95 21.16
C ALA A 99 -12.58 15.49 21.01
N ILE A 100 -13.15 15.90 19.88
CA ILE A 100 -13.48 17.29 19.56
C ILE A 100 -14.96 17.34 19.17
N GLU A 101 -15.68 18.30 19.74
CA GLU A 101 -17.08 18.54 19.36
C GLU A 101 -17.17 18.98 17.89
N HIS A 102 -18.06 18.34 17.13
CA HIS A 102 -18.27 18.59 15.71
C HIS A 102 -19.70 18.24 15.32
N GLU A 103 -20.49 19.22 14.87
CA GLU A 103 -21.86 19.05 14.39
C GLU A 103 -22.72 18.15 15.30
N ASP A 104 -22.90 18.58 16.56
CA ASP A 104 -23.69 17.89 17.60
C ASP A 104 -23.22 16.47 17.96
N THR A 105 -22.03 16.06 17.52
CA THR A 105 -21.34 14.84 17.93
C THR A 105 -19.90 15.13 18.35
N TYR A 106 -19.13 14.08 18.68
CA TYR A 106 -17.71 14.17 19.00
C TYR A 106 -16.91 13.30 18.05
N VAL A 107 -15.79 13.84 17.55
CA VAL A 107 -14.95 13.16 16.57
C VAL A 107 -13.47 13.25 16.91
N LEU A 108 -12.69 12.31 16.40
CA LEU A 108 -11.25 12.41 16.22
C LEU A 108 -10.97 13.07 14.87
N ASN A 109 -10.18 14.14 14.84
CA ASN A 109 -9.68 14.68 13.56
C ASN A 109 -8.69 13.73 12.89
N GLU A 110 -7.97 12.93 13.68
CA GLU A 110 -6.96 11.96 13.26
C GLU A 110 -7.23 10.61 13.95
N PRO A 111 -7.96 9.69 13.30
CA PRO A 111 -8.17 8.35 13.81
C PRO A 111 -6.84 7.63 14.06
N THR A 112 -6.75 6.91 15.17
CA THR A 112 -5.57 6.11 15.53
C THR A 112 -5.76 4.64 15.14
N THR A 113 -4.70 3.83 15.30
CA THR A 113 -4.78 2.38 15.07
C THR A 113 -5.84 1.68 15.91
N ALA A 114 -6.27 2.28 17.03
CA ALA A 114 -7.36 1.76 17.84
C ALA A 114 -8.69 1.70 17.06
N MET A 115 -8.94 2.65 16.15
CA MET A 115 -10.17 2.64 15.33
C MET A 115 -10.12 1.54 14.27
N CYS A 116 -8.92 1.27 13.75
CA CYS A 116 -8.69 0.19 12.80
C CYS A 116 -8.82 -1.19 13.46
N GLU A 117 -8.46 -1.33 14.73
CA GLU A 117 -8.39 -2.60 15.46
C GLU A 117 -9.74 -3.32 15.51
N THR A 118 -10.85 -2.57 15.56
CA THR A 118 -12.21 -3.12 15.54
C THR A 118 -12.46 -4.08 14.37
N CYS A 119 -11.83 -3.83 13.22
CA CYS A 119 -11.98 -4.64 12.01
C CYS A 119 -10.68 -5.35 11.58
N HIS A 120 -9.52 -4.83 11.98
CA HIS A 120 -8.18 -5.24 11.53
C HIS A 120 -7.28 -5.64 12.70
N GLU A 121 -7.79 -6.47 13.61
CA GLU A 121 -7.09 -6.92 14.82
C GLU A 121 -5.68 -7.48 14.51
N ASN A 122 -5.58 -8.34 13.48
CA ASN A 122 -4.32 -8.98 13.13
C ASN A 122 -3.28 -7.99 12.62
N GLU A 123 -3.68 -7.08 11.73
CA GLU A 123 -2.79 -6.07 11.15
C GLU A 123 -2.35 -5.07 12.21
N VAL A 124 -3.25 -4.66 13.12
CA VAL A 124 -2.90 -3.77 14.23
C VAL A 124 -1.95 -4.46 15.21
N ALA A 125 -2.19 -5.73 15.55
CA ALA A 125 -1.27 -6.50 16.40
C ALA A 125 0.13 -6.61 15.77
N GLN A 126 0.23 -6.84 14.46
CA GLN A 126 1.49 -6.85 13.73
C GLN A 126 2.16 -5.46 13.70
N PHE A 127 1.38 -4.40 13.46
CA PHE A 127 1.89 -3.03 13.44
C PHE A 127 2.47 -2.63 14.80
N ASN A 128 1.76 -2.93 15.89
CA ASN A 128 2.19 -2.64 17.26
C ASN A 128 3.50 -3.36 17.62
N GLN A 129 3.72 -4.55 17.08
CA GLN A 129 4.98 -5.30 17.26
C GLN A 129 6.09 -4.83 16.32
N SER A 130 5.78 -4.07 15.27
CA SER A 130 6.74 -3.68 14.25
C SER A 130 7.62 -2.51 14.69
N ARG A 131 8.77 -2.35 14.03
CA ARG A 131 9.64 -1.17 14.17
C ARG A 131 9.05 0.12 13.57
N HIS A 132 7.81 0.12 13.11
CA HIS A 132 7.07 1.32 12.69
C HIS A 132 6.01 1.75 13.71
N GLY A 133 5.80 0.97 14.79
CA GLY A 133 4.82 1.25 15.85
C GLY A 133 5.47 1.52 17.21
N LEU A 134 5.02 0.83 18.24
CA LEU A 134 5.42 1.04 19.63
C LEU A 134 6.95 0.96 19.86
N PRO A 135 7.69 -0.02 19.29
CA PRO A 135 9.16 -0.03 19.36
C PRO A 135 9.85 1.22 18.82
N ALA A 136 9.30 1.88 17.78
CA ALA A 136 9.88 3.14 17.27
C ALA A 136 9.66 4.28 18.26
N TYR A 137 8.48 4.35 18.86
CA TYR A 137 8.18 5.35 19.88
C TYR A 137 9.10 5.19 21.10
N VAL A 138 9.31 3.95 21.57
CA VAL A 138 10.24 3.67 22.67
C VAL A 138 11.68 4.07 22.32
N ALA A 139 12.14 3.83 21.09
CA ALA A 139 13.48 4.26 20.69
C ALA A 139 13.66 5.78 20.73
N TYR A 140 12.59 6.53 20.44
CA TYR A 140 12.55 7.99 20.49
C TYR A 140 12.41 8.54 21.93
N ALA A 141 11.39 8.08 22.67
CA ALA A 141 10.96 8.67 23.93
C ALA A 141 11.44 7.93 25.20
N GLY A 142 11.97 6.71 25.06
CA GLY A 142 12.25 5.79 26.17
C GLY A 142 11.01 4.98 26.59
N GLN A 143 11.20 3.93 27.38
CA GLN A 143 10.11 3.06 27.86
C GLN A 143 9.41 3.58 29.12
N ASP A 144 10.07 4.45 29.89
CA ASP A 144 9.57 4.94 31.19
C ASP A 144 8.31 5.82 31.07
N VAL A 145 8.04 6.33 29.87
CA VAL A 145 6.85 7.16 29.59
C VAL A 145 5.61 6.31 29.25
N LEU A 146 5.76 5.00 29.10
CA LEU A 146 4.66 4.12 28.72
C LEU A 146 3.72 3.84 29.91
N SER A 147 2.42 3.74 29.62
CA SER A 147 1.47 3.16 30.56
C SER A 147 1.82 1.68 30.82
N PRO A 148 1.35 1.08 31.93
CA PRO A 148 1.58 -0.35 32.20
C PRO A 148 1.17 -1.26 31.04
N ASP A 149 0.06 -0.96 30.37
CA ASP A 149 -0.46 -1.75 29.25
C ASP A 149 0.44 -1.61 28.02
N LEU A 150 0.88 -0.38 27.70
CA LEU A 150 1.83 -0.14 26.62
C LEU A 150 3.18 -0.81 26.90
N LEU A 151 3.66 -0.75 28.15
CA LEU A 151 4.90 -1.40 28.54
C LEU A 151 4.80 -2.93 28.39
N ALA A 152 3.68 -3.52 28.80
CA ALA A 152 3.43 -4.95 28.63
C ALA A 152 3.41 -5.36 27.15
N MET A 153 2.76 -4.56 26.29
CA MET A 153 2.77 -4.79 24.84
C MET A 153 4.18 -4.69 24.25
N TYR A 154 4.97 -3.69 24.67
CA TYR A 154 6.36 -3.55 24.20
C TYR A 154 7.23 -4.74 24.63
N GLN A 155 7.12 -5.18 25.88
CA GLN A 155 7.89 -6.31 26.42
C GLN A 155 7.48 -7.66 25.80
N ALA A 156 6.26 -7.77 25.27
CA ALA A 156 5.81 -8.95 24.54
C ALA A 156 6.42 -9.08 23.14
N VAL A 157 6.99 -8.00 22.59
CA VAL A 157 7.73 -8.04 21.34
C VAL A 157 9.01 -8.87 21.55
N PRO A 158 9.32 -9.87 20.69
CA PRO A 158 10.48 -10.76 20.89
C PRO A 158 11.81 -10.01 21.06
N GLU A 159 11.95 -8.88 20.38
CA GLU A 159 13.10 -7.97 20.46
C GLU A 159 12.91 -6.77 21.40
N GLY A 160 11.77 -6.68 22.09
CA GLY A 160 11.42 -5.65 23.09
C GLY A 160 11.91 -5.95 24.51
N GLY A 161 12.77 -6.96 24.66
CA GLY A 161 13.44 -7.24 25.93
C GLY A 161 14.23 -6.02 26.44
N TYR A 162 14.32 -5.89 27.76
CA TYR A 162 14.93 -4.77 28.50
C TYR A 162 16.19 -4.22 27.81
N ILE A 163 16.07 -3.02 27.24
CA ILE A 163 17.22 -2.23 26.80
C ILE A 163 17.73 -1.49 28.03
N ASP A 164 18.91 -1.88 28.53
CA ASP A 164 19.58 -1.15 29.62
C ASP A 164 19.89 0.28 29.14
N ASP A 165 19.42 1.28 29.87
CA ASP A 165 19.63 2.72 29.58
C ASP A 165 21.11 3.09 29.46
N LYS A 166 22.02 2.21 29.89
CA LYS A 166 23.48 2.34 29.76
C LYS A 166 24.06 1.98 28.39
N VAL A 167 23.24 1.56 27.42
CA VAL A 167 23.70 1.18 26.08
C VAL A 167 23.53 2.32 25.05
N ARG A 168 23.08 3.51 25.49
CA ARG A 168 22.94 4.71 24.64
C ARG A 168 24.16 5.62 24.72
#